data_AF-A0A6A0ICY0-F1
#
_entry.id   AF-A0A6A0ICY0-F1
#
_cell.length_a   1.000
_cell.length_b   1.000
_cell.length_c   1.000
_cell.angle_alpha   90.00
_cell.angle_beta   90.00
_cell.angle_gamma   90.00
#
_symmetry.space_group_name_H-M   'P 1'
#
loop_
_entity.id
_entity.type
_entity.pdbx_description
1 polymer ?
#
loop_
_entity_poly.entity_id
_entity_poly.type
_entity_poly.pdbx_seq_one_letter_code
_entity_poly.pdbx_strand_id
1 'polypeptide(L)'
;MRAGPVARVALANGVRALLRGAWPESGRDRLASSAAILGALTFAVLEAFALSALLDASTRALSQLPGVDPFPLLVRLLRGLVAGTALLLLLGTLTTAVSSLFLAEELPHLLSLPVPHRRVFAALLLRSAAQASAAAWLMAVPAAAVVAARAPSPVPAAASLLFTLLALTLGAGVLGVAGALLVVRLVPPRRARLIAATVAAVGLAVALLGVRTTRPERLLDPAAAAELLDALSRTRPPAPGANPLAHLSDAALSGLAGDPAGLLATVAAAAAAAVLVVLAARILAPVHLEAFRRSRETPEPSGPTRAGCAASGSPARQLLLAEVRTLARDAATPAQLGSLAAVLVLDLLNLRLLPAGDPAARDLVAGLQTALTLFLVSALSLRFAYPAVSTDGRSALLLRTLPLSPARHLLVRWAVRAFPSATLAVFLSVATALQLGLEGPALRASLGLALLGGLALPALHVGLGGLFPRYGASNPVSVALGPGGLFALALSTGLSLASAPVVSRELRKLLEAVAGLGSTEAWLLPSWLALALGSALLPLLLGARSLGASDVHADR
;
A
#
# COMPACT_ATOMS: atom_id res chain seq x y z
N MET A 1 34.21 -20.67 2.98
CA MET A 1 34.76 -19.29 2.94
C MET A 1 34.41 -18.57 4.24
N ARG A 2 35.37 -18.35 5.16
CA ARG A 2 35.13 -17.65 6.44
C ARG A 2 34.94 -16.16 6.16
N ALA A 3 33.76 -15.62 6.44
CA ALA A 3 33.53 -14.17 6.39
C ALA A 3 34.54 -13.46 7.32
N GLY A 4 35.32 -12.53 6.74
CA GLY A 4 36.34 -11.76 7.46
C GLY A 4 35.76 -10.95 8.63
N PRO A 5 36.59 -10.48 9.57
CA PRO A 5 36.15 -9.77 10.78
C PRO A 5 35.27 -8.55 10.46
N VAL A 6 35.56 -7.82 9.38
CA VAL A 6 34.77 -6.67 8.92
C VAL A 6 33.36 -7.07 8.47
N ALA A 7 33.21 -8.21 7.79
CA ALA A 7 31.90 -8.69 7.34
C ALA A 7 31.04 -9.14 8.53
N ARG A 8 31.63 -9.77 9.56
CA ARG A 8 30.94 -10.12 10.79
C ARG A 8 30.51 -8.90 11.59
N VAL A 9 31.37 -7.88 11.70
CA VAL A 9 31.02 -6.61 12.37
C VAL A 9 29.92 -5.87 11.61
N ALA A 10 29.98 -5.83 10.28
CA ALA A 10 28.92 -5.23 9.46
C ALA A 10 27.58 -5.96 9.61
N LEU A 11 27.60 -7.30 9.65
CA LEU A 11 26.39 -8.11 9.85
C LEU A 11 25.84 -7.93 11.26
N ALA A 12 26.69 -7.93 12.28
CA ALA A 12 26.31 -7.67 13.67
C ALA A 12 25.75 -6.24 13.85
N ASN A 13 26.34 -5.24 13.20
CA ASN A 13 25.84 -3.87 13.23
C ASN A 13 24.53 -3.74 12.46
N GLY A 14 24.36 -4.44 11.34
CA GLY A 14 23.10 -4.51 10.60
C GLY A 14 21.98 -5.16 11.41
N VAL A 15 22.28 -6.27 12.09
CA VAL A 15 21.34 -6.94 13.01
C VAL A 15 21.02 -6.03 14.20
N ARG A 16 22.02 -5.36 14.80
CA ARG A 16 21.79 -4.39 15.88
C ARG A 16 20.96 -3.20 15.42
N ALA A 17 21.17 -2.70 14.20
CA ALA A 17 20.37 -1.61 13.65
C ALA A 17 18.91 -2.04 13.39
N LEU A 18 18.70 -3.26 12.88
CA LEU A 18 17.37 -3.87 12.77
C LEU A 18 16.70 -4.03 14.14
N LEU A 19 17.44 -4.54 15.13
CA LEU A 19 16.95 -4.72 16.50
C LEU A 19 16.65 -3.40 17.19
N ARG A 20 17.46 -2.35 16.99
CA ARG A 20 17.17 -0.99 17.50
C ARG A 20 15.97 -0.35 16.79
N GLY A 21 15.75 -0.67 15.51
CA GLY A 21 14.54 -0.29 14.78
C GLY A 21 13.27 -0.96 15.33
N ALA A 22 13.38 -2.21 15.81
CA ALA A 22 12.29 -2.96 16.43
C ALA A 22 12.09 -2.60 17.92
N TRP A 23 13.18 -2.31 18.63
CA TRP A 23 13.22 -1.86 20.02
C TRP A 23 13.93 -0.51 20.16
N PRO A 24 13.19 0.59 19.96
CA PRO A 24 13.73 1.93 20.11
C PRO A 24 14.16 2.23 21.54
N GLU A 25 15.08 3.16 21.74
CA GLU A 25 15.53 3.56 23.07
C GLU A 25 14.50 4.46 23.78
N SER A 26 13.72 5.24 23.03
CA SER A 26 12.66 6.10 23.58
C SER A 26 11.39 5.29 23.91
N GLY A 27 10.77 5.57 25.06
CA GLY A 27 9.53 4.88 25.46
C GLY A 27 8.36 5.08 24.48
N ARG A 28 8.36 6.19 23.72
CA ARG A 28 7.34 6.51 22.72
C ARG A 28 7.52 5.71 21.45
N ASP A 29 8.76 5.60 20.97
CA ASP A 29 9.06 4.78 19.81
C ASP A 29 8.85 3.30 20.13
N ARG A 30 9.09 2.86 21.38
CA ARG A 30 8.69 1.52 21.85
C ARG A 30 7.19 1.32 21.81
N LEU A 31 6.39 2.28 22.29
CA LEU A 31 4.93 2.19 22.19
C LEU A 31 4.47 2.15 20.73
N ALA A 32 5.08 2.97 19.86
CA ALA A 32 4.80 2.99 18.43
C ALA A 32 5.14 1.66 17.76
N SER A 33 6.31 1.09 18.06
CA SER A 33 6.75 -0.20 17.51
C SER A 33 5.89 -1.34 18.03
N SER A 34 5.55 -1.34 19.33
CA SER A 34 4.66 -2.32 19.95
C SER A 34 3.25 -2.27 19.33
N ALA A 35 2.68 -1.08 19.15
CA ALA A 35 1.38 -0.88 18.52
C ALA A 35 1.41 -1.32 17.05
N ALA A 36 2.49 -1.03 16.32
CA ALA A 36 2.67 -1.47 14.94
C ALA A 36 2.77 -2.99 14.82
N ILE A 37 3.54 -3.64 15.70
CA ILE A 37 3.66 -5.10 15.76
C ILE A 37 2.30 -5.70 16.10
N LEU A 38 1.62 -5.19 17.11
CA LEU A 38 0.28 -5.64 17.49
C LEU A 38 -0.70 -5.48 16.32
N GLY A 39 -0.73 -4.31 15.68
CA GLY A 39 -1.58 -4.05 14.52
C GLY A 39 -1.29 -4.97 13.34
N ALA A 40 0.00 -5.22 13.04
CA ALA A 40 0.41 -6.16 12.00
C ALA A 40 0.03 -7.62 12.35
N LEU A 41 0.17 -8.02 13.61
CA LEU A 41 -0.26 -9.34 14.08
C LEU A 41 -1.78 -9.50 14.02
N THR A 42 -2.54 -8.51 14.50
CA THR A 42 -4.00 -8.51 14.41
C THR A 42 -4.44 -8.58 12.95
N PHE A 43 -3.81 -7.80 12.07
CA PHE A 43 -4.08 -7.86 10.64
C PHE A 43 -3.80 -9.26 10.08
N ALA A 44 -2.63 -9.84 10.36
CA ALA A 44 -2.25 -11.17 9.88
C ALA A 44 -3.18 -12.27 10.40
N VAL A 45 -3.65 -12.19 11.65
CA VAL A 45 -4.61 -13.14 12.23
C VAL A 45 -5.97 -13.00 11.57
N LEU A 46 -6.47 -11.78 11.39
CA LEU A 46 -7.75 -11.53 10.73
C LEU A 46 -7.71 -11.96 9.25
N GLU A 47 -6.63 -11.66 8.54
CA GLU A 47 -6.41 -12.12 7.18
C GLU A 47 -6.37 -13.64 7.12
N ALA A 48 -5.62 -14.28 8.03
CA ALA A 48 -5.52 -15.74 8.04
C ALA A 48 -6.88 -16.41 8.32
N PHE A 49 -7.67 -15.85 9.25
CA PHE A 49 -9.02 -16.31 9.55
C PHE A 49 -9.98 -16.09 8.36
N ALA A 50 -9.95 -14.91 7.74
CA ALA A 50 -10.80 -14.61 6.59
C ALA A 50 -10.46 -15.52 5.40
N LEU A 51 -9.17 -15.72 5.13
CA LEU A 51 -8.71 -16.57 4.03
C LEU A 51 -9.00 -18.05 4.31
N SER A 52 -8.86 -18.51 5.55
CA SER A 52 -9.22 -19.89 5.91
C SER A 52 -10.71 -20.13 5.72
N ALA A 53 -11.57 -19.22 6.19
CA ALA A 53 -13.01 -19.30 6.00
C ALA A 53 -13.41 -19.25 4.52
N LEU A 54 -12.76 -18.39 3.73
CA LEU A 54 -12.99 -18.29 2.29
C LEU A 54 -12.60 -19.58 1.56
N LEU A 55 -11.46 -20.17 1.90
CA LEU A 55 -11.03 -21.44 1.33
C LEU A 55 -12.04 -22.55 1.66
N ASP A 56 -12.51 -22.64 2.91
CA ASP A 56 -13.50 -23.65 3.31
C ASP A 56 -14.88 -23.41 2.68
N ALA A 57 -15.26 -22.17 2.44
CA ALA A 57 -16.47 -21.85 1.68
C ALA A 57 -16.31 -22.25 0.20
N SER A 58 -15.15 -21.97 -0.39
CA SER A 58 -14.86 -22.27 -1.81
C SER A 58 -14.80 -23.78 -2.09
N THR A 59 -14.21 -24.57 -1.18
CA THR A 59 -14.14 -26.04 -1.33
C THR A 59 -15.53 -26.67 -1.21
N ARG A 60 -16.37 -26.18 -0.28
CA ARG A 60 -17.78 -26.59 -0.17
C ARG A 60 -18.56 -26.24 -1.44
N ALA A 61 -18.42 -25.02 -1.96
CA ALA A 61 -19.08 -24.62 -3.20
C ALA A 61 -18.63 -25.45 -4.40
N LEU A 62 -17.33 -25.71 -4.54
CA LEU A 62 -16.79 -26.55 -5.61
C LEU A 62 -17.28 -27.99 -5.54
N SER A 63 -17.44 -28.55 -4.33
CA SER A 63 -17.98 -29.91 -4.16
C SER A 63 -19.43 -30.07 -4.64
N GLN A 64 -20.17 -28.96 -4.78
CA GLN A 64 -21.54 -28.93 -5.29
C GLN A 64 -21.61 -28.83 -6.82
N LEU A 65 -20.48 -28.70 -7.52
CA LEU A 65 -20.39 -28.57 -8.97
C LEU A 65 -19.71 -29.81 -9.60
N PRO A 66 -20.43 -30.92 -9.84
CA PRO A 66 -19.87 -32.24 -10.17
C PRO A 66 -19.21 -32.38 -11.56
N GLY A 67 -18.83 -31.28 -12.23
CA GLY A 67 -18.20 -31.30 -13.57
C GLY A 67 -16.96 -30.41 -13.73
N VAL A 68 -16.54 -29.66 -12.71
CA VAL A 68 -15.42 -28.72 -12.81
C VAL A 68 -14.14 -29.34 -12.27
N ASP A 69 -13.15 -29.58 -13.13
CA ASP A 69 -11.78 -29.88 -12.69
C ASP A 69 -11.13 -28.60 -12.12
N PRO A 70 -10.79 -28.55 -10.82
CA PRO A 70 -10.24 -27.35 -10.19
C PRO A 70 -8.78 -27.08 -10.58
N PHE A 71 -8.04 -28.07 -11.09
CA PHE A 71 -6.60 -27.95 -11.30
C PHE A 71 -6.23 -26.98 -12.44
N PRO A 72 -6.85 -27.04 -13.65
CA PRO A 72 -6.59 -26.08 -14.73
C PRO A 72 -6.93 -24.63 -14.34
N LEU A 73 -7.96 -24.45 -13.51
CA LEU A 73 -8.36 -23.15 -12.98
C LEU A 73 -7.27 -22.60 -12.05
N LEU A 74 -6.77 -23.43 -11.13
CA LEU A 74 -5.71 -23.06 -10.19
C LEU A 74 -4.43 -22.62 -10.93
N VAL A 75 -4.03 -23.33 -11.99
CA VAL A 75 -2.86 -22.95 -12.82
C VAL A 75 -3.04 -21.56 -13.42
N ARG A 76 -4.21 -21.26 -13.99
CA ARG A 76 -4.50 -19.97 -14.61
C ARG A 76 -4.53 -18.84 -13.59
N LEU A 77 -5.18 -19.06 -12.45
CA LEU A 77 -5.27 -18.08 -11.37
C LEU A 77 -3.91 -17.78 -10.76
N LEU A 78 -3.08 -18.81 -10.53
CA LEU A 78 -1.74 -18.63 -9.99
C LEU A 78 -0.81 -17.90 -10.97
N ARG A 79 -0.90 -18.21 -12.28
CA ARG A 79 -0.18 -17.45 -13.33
C ARG A 79 -0.61 -15.99 -13.38
N GLY A 80 -1.91 -15.74 -13.32
CA GLY A 80 -2.47 -14.38 -13.24
C GLY A 80 -2.00 -13.63 -11.99
N LEU A 81 -2.00 -14.31 -10.84
CA LEU A 81 -1.51 -13.77 -9.58
C LEU A 81 -0.02 -13.42 -9.66
N VAL A 82 0.84 -14.35 -10.08
CA VAL A 82 2.29 -14.13 -10.23
C VAL A 82 2.59 -12.98 -11.21
N ALA A 83 1.91 -12.94 -12.36
CA ALA A 83 2.07 -11.87 -13.34
C ALA A 83 1.58 -10.51 -12.82
N GLY A 84 0.41 -10.48 -12.17
CA GLY A 84 -0.15 -9.28 -11.56
C GLY A 84 0.74 -8.75 -10.43
N THR A 85 1.23 -9.62 -9.55
CA THR A 85 2.18 -9.27 -8.49
C THR A 85 3.48 -8.74 -9.07
N ALA A 86 4.05 -9.38 -10.11
CA ALA A 86 5.26 -8.90 -10.79
C ALA A 86 5.07 -7.47 -11.35
N LEU A 87 3.94 -7.22 -12.00
CA LEU A 87 3.62 -5.89 -12.54
C LEU A 87 3.45 -4.85 -11.44
N LEU A 88 2.67 -5.13 -10.39
CA LEU A 88 2.46 -4.20 -9.28
C LEU A 88 3.76 -3.86 -8.56
N LEU A 89 4.63 -4.85 -8.34
CA LEU A 89 5.95 -4.64 -7.77
C LEU A 89 6.84 -3.81 -8.71
N LEU A 90 6.79 -4.04 -10.02
CA LEU A 90 7.54 -3.26 -11.01
C LEU A 90 7.12 -1.78 -10.99
N LEU A 91 5.81 -1.52 -11.02
CA LEU A 91 5.28 -0.16 -11.01
C LEU A 91 5.53 0.55 -9.67
N GLY A 92 5.41 -0.18 -8.56
CA GLY A 92 5.74 0.33 -7.22
C GLY A 92 7.23 0.66 -7.07
N THR A 93 8.11 -0.20 -7.57
CA THR A 93 9.57 0.04 -7.54
C THR A 93 9.99 1.17 -8.46
N LEU A 94 9.41 1.28 -9.66
CA LEU A 94 9.63 2.40 -10.58
C LEU A 94 9.34 3.76 -9.93
N THR A 95 8.21 3.88 -9.23
CA THR A 95 7.78 5.14 -8.59
C THR A 95 8.57 5.48 -7.34
N THR A 96 8.89 4.48 -6.52
CA THR A 96 9.67 4.67 -5.29
C THR A 96 11.15 4.93 -5.57
N ALA A 97 11.72 4.28 -6.59
CA ALA A 97 13.13 4.35 -6.94
C ALA A 97 13.60 5.78 -7.28
N VAL A 98 12.79 6.60 -7.96
CA VAL A 98 13.20 7.99 -8.26
C VAL A 98 13.44 8.78 -6.98
N SER A 99 12.61 8.56 -5.96
CA SER A 99 12.71 9.30 -4.69
C SER A 99 13.88 8.82 -3.84
N SER A 100 14.11 7.51 -3.78
CA SER A 100 15.21 6.92 -3.00
C SER A 100 16.58 7.12 -3.66
N LEU A 101 16.66 7.07 -5.00
CA LEU A 101 17.92 7.17 -5.73
C LEU A 101 18.44 8.60 -5.90
N PHE A 102 17.57 9.61 -5.97
CA PHE A 102 18.01 10.98 -6.29
C PHE A 102 17.63 12.04 -5.26
N LEU A 103 16.51 11.85 -4.54
CA LEU A 103 15.92 12.87 -3.67
C LEU A 103 16.17 12.62 -2.18
N ALA A 104 16.90 11.56 -1.81
CA ALA A 104 17.24 11.29 -0.42
C ALA A 104 18.27 12.29 0.13
N GLU A 105 17.96 12.90 1.27
CA GLU A 105 18.86 13.87 1.95
C GLU A 105 20.16 13.24 2.46
N GLU A 106 20.13 11.94 2.78
CA GLU A 106 21.29 11.16 3.23
C GLU A 106 22.28 10.89 2.09
N LEU A 107 21.84 10.95 0.83
CA LEU A 107 22.63 10.48 -0.32
C LEU A 107 23.95 11.26 -0.51
N PRO A 108 24.02 12.60 -0.42
CA PRO A 108 25.28 13.32 -0.48
C PRO A 108 26.28 12.89 0.60
N HIS A 109 25.79 12.58 1.81
CA HIS A 109 26.61 12.09 2.91
C HIS A 109 27.09 10.66 2.66
N LEU A 110 26.24 9.79 2.11
CA LEU A 110 26.63 8.42 1.76
C LEU A 110 27.68 8.39 0.64
N LEU A 111 27.63 9.35 -0.28
CA LEU A 111 28.59 9.46 -1.38
C LEU A 111 29.93 10.07 -0.98
N SER A 112 30.01 10.76 0.17
CA SER A 112 31.29 11.26 0.71
C SER A 112 32.06 10.21 1.52
N LEU A 113 31.40 9.10 1.89
CA LEU A 113 32.06 8.00 2.58
C LEU A 113 33.02 7.25 1.62
N PRO A 114 34.13 6.68 2.11
CA PRO A 114 35.08 5.90 1.32
C PRO A 114 34.55 4.50 0.98
N VAL A 115 33.31 4.42 0.49
CA VAL A 115 32.62 3.20 0.09
C VAL A 115 32.45 3.20 -1.42
N PRO A 116 32.77 2.10 -2.13
CA PRO A 116 32.59 2.08 -3.58
C PRO A 116 31.12 2.28 -3.96
N HIS A 117 30.85 3.18 -4.89
CA HIS A 117 29.50 3.57 -5.31
C HIS A 117 28.59 2.38 -5.69
N ARG A 118 29.17 1.30 -6.23
CA ARG A 118 28.44 0.05 -6.53
C ARG A 118 27.75 -0.56 -5.32
N ARG A 119 28.37 -0.49 -4.13
CA ARG A 119 27.78 -1.00 -2.88
C ARG A 119 26.69 -0.07 -2.36
N VAL A 120 26.90 1.24 -2.45
CA VAL A 120 25.90 2.25 -2.11
C VAL A 120 24.67 2.08 -3.01
N PHE A 121 24.87 1.97 -4.32
CA PHE A 121 23.80 1.76 -5.29
C PHE A 121 23.07 0.42 -5.09
N ALA A 122 23.78 -0.68 -4.80
CA ALA A 122 23.14 -1.95 -4.46
C ALA A 122 22.24 -1.83 -3.22
N ALA A 123 22.70 -1.11 -2.18
CA ALA A 123 21.91 -0.84 -0.98
C ALA A 123 20.67 0.02 -1.29
N LEU A 124 20.80 1.04 -2.14
CA LEU A 124 19.67 1.86 -2.58
C LEU A 124 18.66 1.06 -3.41
N LEU A 125 19.12 0.18 -4.30
CA LEU A 125 18.27 -0.71 -5.08
C LEU A 125 17.47 -1.63 -4.16
N LEU A 126 18.14 -2.32 -3.24
CA LEU A 126 17.49 -3.20 -2.27
C LEU A 126 16.53 -2.44 -1.36
N ARG A 127 16.91 -1.24 -0.90
CA ARG A 127 16.03 -0.38 -0.09
C ARG A 127 14.78 0.03 -0.85
N SER A 128 14.91 0.37 -2.13
CA SER A 128 13.77 0.73 -2.99
C SER A 128 12.85 -0.47 -3.23
N ALA A 129 13.43 -1.64 -3.53
CA ALA A 129 12.69 -2.89 -3.69
C ALA A 129 11.95 -3.28 -2.41
N ALA A 130 12.61 -3.19 -1.25
CA ALA A 130 12.01 -3.48 0.04
C ALA A 130 10.87 -2.49 0.38
N GLN A 131 11.08 -1.19 0.18
CA GLN A 131 10.06 -0.16 0.43
C GLN A 131 8.82 -0.34 -0.46
N ALA A 132 9.01 -0.70 -1.73
CA ALA A 132 7.90 -0.93 -2.65
C ALA A 132 7.15 -2.25 -2.37
N SER A 133 7.85 -3.27 -1.87
CA SER A 133 7.29 -4.62 -1.66
C SER A 133 6.80 -4.89 -0.24
N ALA A 134 7.01 -3.98 0.72
CA ALA A 134 6.67 -4.18 2.13
C ALA A 134 5.19 -4.58 2.32
N ALA A 135 4.26 -3.91 1.65
CA ALA A 135 2.84 -4.25 1.72
C ALA A 135 2.53 -5.63 1.10
N ALA A 136 3.21 -5.98 -0.01
CA ALA A 136 3.03 -7.29 -0.64
C ALA A 136 3.50 -8.42 0.26
N TRP A 137 4.62 -8.26 0.96
CA TRP A 137 5.09 -9.23 1.97
C TRP A 137 4.14 -9.33 3.16
N LEU A 138 3.61 -8.20 3.64
CA LEU A 138 2.67 -8.18 4.77
C LEU A 138 1.40 -8.99 4.47
N MET A 139 0.87 -8.95 3.24
CA MET A 139 -0.27 -9.77 2.82
C MET A 139 0.14 -11.22 2.51
N ALA A 140 1.22 -11.39 1.75
CA ALA A 140 1.54 -12.70 1.17
C ALA A 140 2.06 -13.71 2.20
N VAL A 141 2.71 -13.28 3.28
CA VAL A 141 3.23 -14.19 4.32
C VAL A 141 2.12 -14.95 5.05
N PRO A 142 1.13 -14.29 5.69
CA PRO A 142 0.02 -14.99 6.32
C PRO A 142 -0.82 -15.77 5.30
N ALA A 143 -1.04 -15.23 4.10
CA ALA A 143 -1.75 -15.95 3.04
C ALA A 143 -1.03 -17.24 2.63
N ALA A 144 0.30 -17.20 2.46
CA ALA A 144 1.11 -18.37 2.15
C ALA A 144 1.07 -19.41 3.28
N ALA A 145 1.06 -18.97 4.54
CA ALA A 145 0.95 -19.88 5.68
C ALA A 145 -0.40 -20.64 5.69
N VAL A 146 -1.50 -19.95 5.43
CA VAL A 146 -2.84 -20.56 5.38
C VAL A 146 -3.00 -21.54 4.21
N VAL A 147 -2.49 -21.17 3.03
CA VAL A 147 -2.51 -22.05 1.85
C VAL A 147 -1.61 -23.27 2.07
N ALA A 148 -0.40 -23.06 2.58
CA ALA A 148 0.55 -24.13 2.85
C ALA A 148 0.08 -25.08 3.96
N ALA A 149 -0.66 -24.60 4.96
CA ALA A 149 -1.25 -25.45 6.00
C ALA A 149 -2.24 -26.49 5.45
N ARG A 150 -2.80 -26.27 4.24
CA ARG A 150 -3.68 -27.22 3.54
C ARG A 150 -2.96 -28.06 2.48
N ALA A 151 -1.66 -27.84 2.28
CA ALA A 151 -0.84 -28.60 1.34
C ALA A 151 -0.38 -29.94 1.97
N PRO A 152 -0.09 -30.98 1.16
CA PRO A 152 0.40 -32.26 1.66
C PRO A 152 1.70 -32.13 2.47
N SER A 153 2.53 -31.13 2.14
CA SER A 153 3.78 -30.83 2.85
C SER A 153 3.87 -29.32 3.13
N PRO A 154 3.53 -28.86 4.36
CA PRO A 154 3.29 -27.44 4.62
C PRO A 154 4.57 -26.59 4.58
N VAL A 155 5.69 -27.10 5.11
CA VAL A 155 6.96 -26.35 5.12
C VAL A 155 7.49 -26.07 3.71
N PRO A 156 7.67 -27.06 2.81
CA PRO A 156 8.15 -26.80 1.46
C PRO A 156 7.14 -26.03 0.61
N ALA A 157 5.83 -26.21 0.84
CA ALA A 157 4.78 -25.42 0.18
C ALA A 157 4.88 -23.93 0.55
N ALA A 158 5.00 -23.60 1.84
CA ALA A 158 5.22 -22.24 2.30
C ALA A 158 6.52 -21.67 1.75
N ALA A 159 7.62 -22.43 1.82
CA ALA A 159 8.91 -22.00 1.29
C ALA A 159 8.83 -21.70 -0.23
N SER A 160 8.17 -22.55 -1.01
CA SER A 160 7.99 -22.38 -2.45
C SER A 160 7.28 -21.06 -2.79
N LEU A 161 6.19 -20.74 -2.07
CA LEU A 161 5.47 -19.47 -2.23
C LEU A 161 6.33 -18.26 -1.83
N LEU A 162 7.05 -18.34 -0.71
CA LEU A 162 7.89 -17.23 -0.22
C LEU A 162 9.11 -16.99 -1.13
N PHE A 163 9.73 -18.04 -1.66
CA PHE A 163 10.82 -17.90 -2.63
C PHE A 163 10.32 -17.38 -3.98
N THR A 164 9.11 -17.75 -4.39
CA THR A 164 8.44 -17.14 -5.55
C THR A 164 8.29 -15.64 -5.36
N LEU A 165 7.74 -15.20 -4.23
CA LEU A 165 7.60 -13.78 -3.91
C LEU A 165 8.96 -13.07 -3.85
N LEU A 166 9.98 -13.71 -3.27
CA LEU A 166 11.33 -13.16 -3.22
C LEU A 166 11.93 -12.97 -4.62
N ALA A 167 11.79 -13.96 -5.51
CA ALA A 167 12.23 -13.85 -6.90
C ALA A 167 11.53 -12.67 -7.61
N LEU A 168 10.22 -12.52 -7.42
CA LEU A 168 9.45 -11.40 -7.97
C LEU A 168 9.91 -10.05 -7.43
N THR A 169 10.11 -9.91 -6.12
CA THR A 169 10.51 -8.63 -5.51
C THR A 169 11.90 -8.18 -5.97
N LEU A 170 12.87 -9.09 -6.06
CA LEU A 170 14.21 -8.78 -6.54
C LEU A 170 14.22 -8.49 -8.06
N GLY A 171 13.55 -9.32 -8.86
CA GLY A 171 13.46 -9.15 -10.31
C GLY A 171 12.76 -7.84 -10.71
N ALA A 172 11.58 -7.59 -10.14
CA ALA A 172 10.84 -6.36 -10.35
C ALA A 172 11.61 -5.14 -9.82
N GLY A 173 12.32 -5.28 -8.70
CA GLY A 173 13.17 -4.22 -8.14
C GLY A 173 14.30 -3.78 -9.07
N VAL A 174 14.99 -4.74 -9.71
CA VAL A 174 16.01 -4.42 -10.72
C VAL A 174 15.41 -3.69 -11.91
N LEU A 175 14.32 -4.22 -12.48
CA LEU A 175 13.66 -3.62 -13.64
C LEU A 175 13.09 -2.24 -13.34
N GLY A 176 12.46 -2.06 -12.18
CA GLY A 176 11.90 -0.77 -11.75
C GLY A 176 12.98 0.28 -11.51
N VAL A 177 14.10 -0.09 -10.88
CA VAL A 177 15.25 0.83 -10.71
C VAL A 177 15.90 1.18 -12.05
N ALA A 178 16.05 0.22 -12.96
CA ALA A 178 16.55 0.49 -14.31
C ALA A 178 15.62 1.44 -15.08
N GLY A 179 14.30 1.24 -14.98
CA GLY A 179 13.30 2.13 -15.54
C GLY A 179 13.35 3.54 -14.94
N ALA A 180 13.50 3.66 -13.61
CA ALA A 180 13.61 4.94 -12.95
C ALA A 180 14.86 5.73 -13.40
N LEU A 181 16.00 5.04 -13.53
CA LEU A 181 17.23 5.64 -14.09
C LEU A 181 17.04 6.11 -15.53
N LEU A 182 16.33 5.34 -16.36
CA LEU A 182 16.03 5.72 -17.73
C LEU A 182 15.18 7.00 -17.79
N VAL A 183 14.15 7.12 -16.95
CA VAL A 183 13.30 8.32 -16.89
C VAL A 183 14.10 9.54 -16.44
N VAL A 184 14.96 9.40 -15.42
CA VAL A 184 15.80 10.51 -14.92
C VAL A 184 16.87 10.94 -15.92
N ARG A 185 17.31 10.04 -16.81
CA ARG A 185 18.22 10.41 -17.91
C ARG A 185 17.58 11.37 -18.92
N LEU A 186 16.27 11.29 -19.10
CA LEU A 186 15.53 12.12 -20.07
C LEU A 186 15.07 13.45 -19.45
N VAL A 187 14.76 13.46 -18.14
CA VAL A 187 14.07 14.57 -17.49
C VAL A 187 14.60 14.79 -16.06
N PRO A 188 14.67 16.03 -15.54
CA PRO A 188 15.16 16.30 -14.18
C PRO A 188 14.43 15.47 -13.09
N PRO A 189 15.09 15.09 -11.98
CA PRO A 189 14.55 14.13 -10.99
C PRO A 189 13.15 14.48 -10.46
N ARG A 190 12.86 15.76 -10.22
CA ARG A 190 11.54 16.21 -9.73
C ARG A 190 10.42 15.91 -10.72
N ARG A 191 10.67 16.11 -12.01
CA ARG A 191 9.72 15.81 -13.10
C ARG A 191 9.72 14.32 -13.46
N ALA A 192 10.88 13.66 -13.37
CA ALA A 192 11.00 12.21 -13.55
C ALA A 192 10.10 11.42 -12.58
N ARG A 193 9.94 11.90 -11.34
CA ARG A 193 9.01 11.31 -10.36
C ARG A 193 7.57 11.36 -10.85
N LEU A 194 7.15 12.48 -11.44
CA LEU A 194 5.81 12.63 -12.02
C LEU A 194 5.63 11.70 -13.22
N ILE A 195 6.61 11.63 -14.11
CA ILE A 195 6.56 10.75 -15.30
C ILE A 195 6.51 9.28 -14.89
N ALA A 196 7.36 8.85 -13.95
CA ALA A 196 7.36 7.50 -13.42
C ALA A 196 5.99 7.12 -12.84
N ALA A 197 5.35 8.05 -12.12
CA ALA A 197 4.01 7.84 -11.60
C ALA A 197 2.93 7.79 -12.68
N THR A 198 3.03 8.63 -13.73
CA THR A 198 2.10 8.55 -14.87
C THR A 198 2.27 7.24 -15.65
N VAL A 199 3.51 6.78 -15.86
CA VAL A 199 3.78 5.49 -16.52
C VAL A 199 3.22 4.34 -15.68
N ALA A 200 3.39 4.40 -14.36
CA ALA A 200 2.78 3.43 -13.46
C ALA A 200 1.24 3.48 -13.48
N ALA A 201 0.64 4.66 -13.47
CA ALA A 201 -0.81 4.82 -13.55
C ALA A 201 -1.36 4.26 -14.88
N VAL A 202 -0.73 4.59 -16.01
CA VAL A 202 -1.13 4.10 -17.34
C VAL A 202 -0.89 2.60 -17.46
N GLY A 203 0.26 2.09 -17.02
CA GLY A 203 0.56 0.66 -17.03
C GLY A 203 -0.44 -0.15 -16.20
N LEU A 204 -0.81 0.36 -15.03
CA LEU A 204 -1.87 -0.21 -14.21
C LEU A 204 -3.22 -0.15 -14.91
N ALA A 205 -3.60 1.00 -15.50
CA ALA A 205 -4.85 1.14 -16.26
C ALA A 205 -4.94 0.15 -17.43
N VAL A 206 -3.87 -0.01 -18.20
CA VAL A 206 -3.80 -0.96 -19.33
C VAL A 206 -3.93 -2.39 -18.85
N ALA A 207 -3.23 -2.77 -17.78
CA ALA A 207 -3.34 -4.11 -17.23
C ALA A 207 -4.75 -4.41 -16.71
N LEU A 208 -5.38 -3.43 -16.05
CA LEU A 208 -6.74 -3.53 -15.56
C LEU A 208 -7.76 -3.61 -16.72
N LEU A 209 -7.57 -2.84 -17.79
CA LEU A 209 -8.36 -2.96 -19.03
C LEU A 209 -8.15 -4.32 -19.70
N GLY A 210 -6.93 -4.85 -19.66
CA GLY A 210 -6.60 -6.20 -20.13
C GLY A 210 -7.36 -7.28 -19.37
N VAL A 211 -7.36 -7.23 -18.03
CA VAL A 211 -8.18 -8.12 -17.19
C VAL A 211 -9.67 -7.94 -17.52
N ARG A 212 -10.13 -6.72 -17.78
CA ARG A 212 -11.52 -6.48 -18.15
C ARG A 212 -11.94 -7.16 -19.46
N THR A 213 -11.02 -7.42 -20.38
CA THR A 213 -11.35 -8.21 -21.59
C THR A 213 -11.84 -9.61 -21.26
N THR A 214 -11.49 -10.15 -20.08
CA THR A 214 -11.98 -11.44 -19.61
C THR A 214 -13.40 -11.39 -19.02
N ARG A 215 -14.03 -10.20 -18.97
CA ARG A 215 -15.38 -9.96 -18.43
C ARG A 215 -15.62 -10.65 -17.08
N PRO A 216 -14.84 -10.30 -16.03
CA PRO A 216 -14.95 -10.93 -14.71
C PRO A 216 -16.38 -10.86 -14.13
N GLU A 217 -17.20 -9.90 -14.54
CA GLU A 217 -18.61 -9.79 -14.18
C GLU A 217 -19.46 -11.04 -14.49
N ARG A 218 -19.05 -11.86 -15.47
CA ARG A 218 -19.74 -13.13 -15.77
C ARG A 218 -19.60 -14.16 -14.66
N LEU A 219 -18.65 -14.01 -13.75
CA LEU A 219 -18.52 -14.85 -12.55
C LEU A 219 -19.60 -14.56 -11.49
N LEU A 220 -20.26 -13.41 -11.57
CA LEU A 220 -21.33 -13.03 -10.65
C LEU A 220 -22.70 -13.57 -11.07
N ASP A 221 -22.86 -13.95 -12.33
CA ASP A 221 -24.06 -14.64 -12.83
C ASP A 221 -23.84 -16.15 -12.67
N PRO A 222 -24.64 -16.87 -11.85
CA PRO A 222 -24.43 -18.29 -11.58
C PRO A 222 -24.37 -19.16 -12.84
N ALA A 223 -25.20 -18.87 -13.85
CA ALA A 223 -25.26 -19.65 -15.09
C ALA A 223 -24.04 -19.39 -15.97
N ALA A 224 -23.69 -18.12 -16.20
CA ALA A 224 -22.52 -17.75 -16.98
C ALA A 224 -21.19 -18.15 -16.29
N ALA A 225 -21.17 -18.13 -14.95
CA ALA A 225 -20.03 -18.59 -14.16
C ALA A 225 -19.82 -20.09 -14.33
N ALA A 226 -20.88 -20.90 -14.26
CA ALA A 226 -20.80 -22.34 -14.48
C ALA A 226 -20.28 -22.66 -15.89
N GLU A 227 -20.80 -22.01 -16.92
CA GLU A 227 -20.32 -22.16 -18.31
C GLU A 227 -18.85 -21.76 -18.49
N LEU A 228 -18.44 -20.64 -17.92
CA LEU A 228 -17.04 -20.20 -17.98
C LEU A 228 -16.11 -21.14 -17.24
N LEU A 229 -16.48 -21.57 -16.02
CA LEU A 229 -15.69 -22.49 -15.21
C LEU A 229 -15.53 -23.83 -15.93
N ASP A 230 -16.58 -24.33 -16.57
CA ASP A 230 -16.57 -25.55 -17.36
C ASP A 230 -15.74 -25.40 -18.66
N ALA A 231 -15.84 -24.27 -19.35
CA ALA A 231 -14.99 -23.99 -20.51
C ALA A 231 -13.49 -23.87 -20.13
N LEU A 232 -13.20 -23.25 -18.99
CA LEU A 232 -11.84 -23.05 -18.49
C LEU A 232 -11.23 -24.34 -17.91
N SER A 233 -12.04 -25.22 -17.33
CA SER A 233 -11.59 -26.52 -16.81
C SER A 233 -11.24 -27.49 -17.94
N ARG A 234 -12.02 -27.51 -19.03
CA ARG A 234 -11.76 -28.40 -20.19
C ARG A 234 -10.56 -27.97 -21.02
N THR A 235 -10.19 -26.69 -20.98
CA THR A 235 -9.09 -26.16 -21.78
C THR A 235 -7.77 -26.20 -21.01
N ARG A 236 -6.83 -27.04 -21.46
CA ARG A 236 -5.50 -27.11 -20.85
C ARG A 236 -4.81 -25.74 -20.88
N PRO A 237 -4.19 -25.30 -19.77
CA PRO A 237 -3.44 -24.06 -19.77
C PRO A 237 -2.28 -24.13 -20.77
N PRO A 238 -1.97 -23.03 -21.47
CA PRO A 238 -0.89 -23.02 -22.46
C PRO A 238 0.45 -23.38 -21.82
N ALA A 239 1.35 -24.04 -22.56
CA ALA A 239 2.68 -24.33 -22.06
C ALA A 239 3.43 -23.01 -21.72
N PRO A 240 4.29 -23.00 -20.68
CA PRO A 240 4.96 -21.78 -20.20
C PRO A 240 5.86 -21.11 -21.26
N GLY A 241 6.32 -21.86 -22.27
CA GLY A 241 7.09 -21.31 -23.39
C GLY A 241 8.37 -20.61 -22.91
N ALA A 242 8.62 -19.38 -23.39
CA ALA A 242 9.74 -18.55 -22.96
C ALA A 242 9.39 -17.57 -21.81
N ASN A 243 8.19 -17.66 -21.23
CA ASN A 243 7.74 -16.71 -20.21
C ASN A 243 8.31 -17.07 -18.83
N PRO A 244 9.24 -16.28 -18.25
CA PRO A 244 9.85 -16.60 -16.96
C PRO A 244 8.84 -16.59 -15.81
N LEU A 245 7.78 -15.77 -15.89
CA LEU A 245 6.74 -15.71 -14.86
C LEU A 245 5.86 -16.96 -14.89
N ALA A 246 5.63 -17.56 -16.07
CA ALA A 246 4.89 -18.81 -16.20
C ALA A 246 5.69 -20.00 -15.66
N HIS A 247 7.00 -20.05 -15.92
CA HIS A 247 7.88 -21.05 -15.30
C HIS A 247 7.91 -20.91 -13.77
N LEU A 248 7.96 -19.68 -13.26
CA LEU A 248 7.95 -19.43 -11.83
C LEU A 248 6.62 -19.84 -11.17
N SER A 249 5.48 -19.56 -11.81
CA SER A 249 4.18 -20.00 -11.28
C SER A 249 4.02 -21.52 -11.31
N ASP A 250 4.52 -22.18 -12.36
CA ASP A 250 4.43 -23.64 -12.47
C ASP A 250 5.34 -24.30 -11.42
N ALA A 251 6.54 -23.76 -11.18
CA ALA A 251 7.42 -24.17 -10.09
C ALA A 251 6.77 -23.97 -8.71
N ALA A 252 6.11 -22.83 -8.50
CA ALA A 252 5.38 -22.54 -7.27
C ALA A 252 4.27 -23.57 -7.03
N LEU A 253 3.50 -23.90 -8.07
CA LEU A 253 2.43 -24.89 -8.02
C LEU A 253 2.95 -26.30 -7.73
N SER A 254 4.04 -26.73 -8.38
CA SER A 254 4.68 -28.01 -8.09
C SER A 254 5.14 -28.08 -6.62
N GLY A 255 5.75 -27.01 -6.11
CA GLY A 255 6.15 -26.94 -4.70
C GLY A 255 4.95 -26.96 -3.74
N LEU A 256 3.83 -26.34 -4.10
CA LEU A 256 2.57 -26.42 -3.36
C LEU A 256 1.99 -27.84 -3.34
N ALA A 257 2.12 -28.58 -4.45
CA ALA A 257 1.74 -29.98 -4.54
C ALA A 257 2.66 -30.93 -3.76
N GLY A 258 3.76 -30.41 -3.18
CA GLY A 258 4.73 -31.16 -2.40
C GLY A 258 5.88 -31.76 -3.20
N ASP A 259 6.03 -31.38 -4.47
CA ASP A 259 7.17 -31.81 -5.29
C ASP A 259 8.44 -31.00 -4.93
N PRO A 260 9.52 -31.67 -4.46
CA PRO A 260 10.77 -31.00 -4.13
C PRO A 260 11.41 -30.29 -5.34
N ALA A 261 11.16 -30.75 -6.58
CA ALA A 261 11.67 -30.09 -7.77
C ALA A 261 11.09 -28.67 -7.93
N GLY A 262 9.81 -28.49 -7.58
CA GLY A 262 9.17 -27.17 -7.58
C GLY A 262 9.79 -26.21 -6.57
N LEU A 263 10.09 -26.68 -5.35
CA LEU A 263 10.81 -25.89 -4.35
C LEU A 263 12.22 -25.52 -4.83
N LEU A 264 12.97 -26.48 -5.39
CA LEU A 264 14.31 -26.20 -5.91
C LEU A 264 14.29 -25.18 -7.05
N ALA A 265 13.29 -25.25 -7.93
CA ALA A 265 13.13 -24.29 -9.01
C ALA A 265 12.80 -22.87 -8.50
N THR A 266 11.94 -22.72 -7.49
CA THR A 266 11.65 -21.40 -6.89
C THR A 266 12.84 -20.82 -6.14
N VAL A 267 13.61 -21.66 -5.42
CA VAL A 267 14.88 -21.28 -4.78
C VAL A 267 15.91 -20.85 -5.82
N ALA A 268 16.04 -21.59 -6.93
CA ALA A 268 16.95 -21.25 -8.02
C ALA A 268 16.55 -19.92 -8.69
N ALA A 269 15.25 -19.67 -8.88
CA ALA A 269 14.75 -18.40 -9.40
C ALA A 269 15.07 -17.23 -8.46
N ALA A 270 14.88 -17.40 -7.14
CA ALA A 270 15.23 -16.38 -6.15
C ALA A 270 16.75 -16.11 -6.12
N ALA A 271 17.58 -17.16 -6.20
CA ALA A 271 19.03 -17.03 -6.28
C ALA A 271 19.48 -16.32 -7.57
N ALA A 272 18.87 -16.65 -8.71
CA ALA A 272 19.13 -15.98 -9.99
C ALA A 272 18.76 -14.49 -9.92
N ALA A 273 17.62 -14.15 -9.29
CA ALA A 273 17.21 -12.77 -9.08
C ALA A 273 18.18 -12.01 -8.14
N ALA A 274 18.73 -12.67 -7.11
CA ALA A 274 19.75 -12.08 -6.26
C ALA A 274 21.07 -11.81 -7.02
N VAL A 275 21.49 -12.72 -7.90
CA VAL A 275 22.63 -12.50 -8.81
C VAL A 275 22.35 -11.33 -9.75
N LEU A 276 21.13 -11.24 -10.28
CA LEU A 276 20.70 -10.13 -11.15
C LEU A 276 20.81 -8.78 -10.43
N VAL A 277 20.47 -8.69 -9.14
CA VAL A 277 20.67 -7.47 -8.33
C VAL A 277 22.13 -7.06 -8.29
N VAL A 278 23.05 -8.01 -8.05
CA VAL A 278 24.49 -7.72 -8.00
C VAL A 278 25.01 -7.28 -9.37
N LEU A 279 24.57 -7.93 -10.44
CA LEU A 279 24.95 -7.60 -11.81
C LEU A 279 24.42 -6.22 -12.21
N ALA A 280 23.14 -5.95 -11.96
CA ALA A 280 22.51 -4.67 -12.20
C ALA A 280 23.21 -3.55 -11.41
N ALA A 281 23.58 -3.79 -10.16
CA ALA A 281 24.31 -2.80 -9.37
C ALA A 281 25.71 -2.50 -9.94
N ARG A 282 26.38 -3.48 -10.56
CA ARG A 282 27.66 -3.24 -11.24
C ARG A 282 27.50 -2.43 -12.52
N ILE A 283 26.47 -2.73 -13.31
CA ILE A 283 26.22 -2.12 -14.63
C ILE A 283 25.62 -0.72 -14.49
N LEU A 284 24.64 -0.54 -13.59
CA LEU A 284 23.86 0.69 -13.46
C LEU A 284 24.48 1.73 -12.50
N ALA A 285 25.38 1.33 -11.59
CA ALA A 285 26.05 2.28 -10.70
C ALA A 285 26.76 3.45 -11.42
N PRO A 286 27.57 3.25 -12.48
CA PRO A 286 28.18 4.38 -13.20
C PRO A 286 27.13 5.28 -13.84
N VAL A 287 26.07 4.69 -14.40
CA VAL A 287 24.96 5.43 -14.99
C VAL A 287 24.22 6.29 -13.96
N HIS A 288 23.99 5.74 -12.77
CA HIS A 288 23.39 6.46 -11.66
C HIS A 288 24.26 7.63 -11.19
N LEU A 289 25.57 7.41 -11.03
CA LEU A 289 26.51 8.45 -10.60
C LEU A 289 26.51 9.64 -11.56
N GLU A 290 26.54 9.35 -12.87
CA GLU A 290 26.51 10.37 -13.92
C GLU A 290 25.20 11.16 -13.89
N ALA A 291 24.06 10.46 -13.84
CA ALA A 291 22.75 11.10 -13.74
C ALA A 291 22.62 11.95 -12.46
N PHE A 292 23.20 11.50 -11.34
CA PHE A 292 23.20 12.22 -10.08
C PHE A 292 24.00 13.52 -10.16
N ARG A 293 25.23 13.48 -10.70
CA ARG A 293 26.07 14.67 -10.89
C ARG A 293 25.37 15.72 -11.75
N ARG A 294 24.88 15.30 -12.92
CA ARG A 294 24.13 16.16 -13.85
C ARG A 294 22.93 16.83 -13.18
N SER A 295 22.20 16.08 -12.34
CA SER A 295 21.04 16.62 -11.64
C SER A 295 21.36 17.67 -10.58
N ARG A 296 22.59 17.68 -10.05
CA ARG A 296 23.09 18.64 -9.06
C ARG A 296 23.76 19.85 -9.68
N GLU A 297 24.31 19.70 -10.88
CA GLU A 297 24.91 20.77 -11.67
C GLU A 297 23.88 21.65 -12.37
N THR A 298 22.63 21.20 -12.47
CA THR A 298 21.55 22.04 -13.00
C THR A 298 21.25 23.13 -11.96
N PRO A 299 21.50 24.42 -12.24
CA PRO A 299 21.24 25.46 -11.27
C PRO A 299 19.75 25.43 -10.90
N GLU A 300 19.43 25.33 -9.61
CA GLU A 300 18.07 25.63 -9.17
C GLU A 300 17.80 27.07 -9.64
N PRO A 301 16.78 27.34 -10.47
CA PRO A 301 16.42 28.70 -10.77
C PRO A 301 16.14 29.35 -9.42
N SER A 302 16.99 30.31 -9.04
CA SER A 302 16.77 31.21 -7.92
C SER A 302 15.49 31.97 -8.25
N GLY A 303 14.36 31.37 -7.87
CA GLY A 303 13.07 32.00 -7.99
C GLY A 303 13.15 33.35 -7.29
N PRO A 304 12.42 34.37 -7.78
CA PRO A 304 12.48 35.70 -7.21
C PRO A 304 12.29 35.58 -5.70
N THR A 305 13.29 36.02 -4.93
CA THR A 305 13.18 36.19 -3.49
C THR A 305 12.01 37.14 -3.28
N ARG A 306 10.82 36.59 -3.03
CA ARG A 306 9.65 37.38 -2.71
C ARG A 306 9.93 37.98 -1.33
N ALA A 307 10.50 39.18 -1.35
CA ALA A 307 10.59 40.07 -0.21
C ALA A 307 9.20 40.15 0.44
N GLY A 308 9.19 40.04 1.76
CA GLY A 308 8.03 39.70 2.56
C GLY A 308 6.78 40.50 2.21
N CYS A 309 5.71 39.79 1.86
CA CYS A 309 4.40 40.33 2.13
C CYS A 309 4.27 40.44 3.65
N ALA A 310 4.20 41.66 4.19
CA ALA A 310 3.85 41.91 5.57
C ALA A 310 2.56 41.12 5.86
N ALA A 311 2.68 40.07 6.68
CA ALA A 311 1.62 39.12 6.89
C ALA A 311 0.59 39.72 7.85
N SER A 312 -0.26 40.61 7.32
CA SER A 312 -1.47 41.10 7.98
C SER A 312 -2.50 39.97 8.02
N GLY A 313 -2.55 39.26 9.14
CA GLY A 313 -3.55 38.21 9.37
C GLY A 313 -3.28 37.42 10.65
N SER A 314 -4.34 36.85 11.23
CA SER A 314 -4.23 36.00 12.42
C SER A 314 -3.26 34.83 12.18
N PRO A 315 -2.48 34.40 13.19
CA PRO A 315 -1.52 33.32 13.05
C PRO A 315 -2.17 32.01 12.58
N ALA A 316 -3.44 31.78 12.94
CA ALA A 316 -4.22 30.63 12.46
C ALA A 316 -4.51 30.68 10.95
N ARG A 317 -4.81 31.87 10.39
CA ARG A 317 -5.02 32.03 8.94
C ARG A 317 -3.72 31.80 8.18
N GLN A 318 -2.60 32.27 8.70
CA GLN A 318 -1.29 32.06 8.09
C GLN A 318 -0.89 30.58 8.10
N LEU A 319 -1.15 29.87 9.21
CA LEU A 319 -0.96 28.43 9.29
C LEU A 319 -1.82 27.68 8.27
N LEU A 320 -3.10 28.04 8.15
CA LEU A 320 -4.01 27.43 7.15
C LEU A 320 -3.49 27.65 5.73
N LEU A 321 -3.11 28.89 5.38
CA LEU A 321 -2.55 29.20 4.07
C LEU A 321 -1.22 28.48 3.81
N ALA A 322 -0.39 28.32 4.84
CA ALA A 322 0.84 27.54 4.75
C ALA A 322 0.54 26.08 4.44
N GLU A 323 -0.38 25.46 5.18
CA GLU A 323 -0.79 24.07 4.95
C GLU A 323 -1.39 23.84 3.55
N VAL A 324 -2.26 24.73 3.07
CA VAL A 324 -2.82 24.66 1.71
C VAL A 324 -1.70 24.74 0.66
N ARG A 325 -0.73 25.65 0.84
CA ARG A 325 0.41 25.77 -0.07
C ARG A 325 1.32 24.56 -0.02
N THR A 326 1.56 23.99 1.16
CA THR A 326 2.36 22.76 1.32
C THR A 326 1.68 21.60 0.60
N LEU A 327 0.37 21.42 0.79
CA LEU A 327 -0.40 20.37 0.10
C LEU A 327 -0.39 20.55 -1.42
N ALA A 328 -0.56 21.78 -1.92
CA ALA A 328 -0.55 22.08 -3.35
C ALA A 328 0.85 21.95 -3.99
N ARG A 329 1.92 22.20 -3.23
CA ARG A 329 3.31 22.11 -3.71
C ARG A 329 3.88 20.70 -3.64
N ASP A 330 3.30 19.81 -2.83
CA ASP A 330 3.80 18.44 -2.72
C ASP A 330 3.51 17.64 -3.99
N ALA A 331 4.51 17.62 -4.88
CA ALA A 331 4.47 16.93 -6.17
C ALA A 331 4.33 15.40 -6.06
N ALA A 332 4.33 14.81 -4.84
CA ALA A 332 3.97 13.40 -4.65
C ALA A 332 2.45 13.16 -4.81
N THR A 333 1.63 14.16 -4.49
CA THR A 333 0.16 14.08 -4.49
C THR A 333 -0.45 13.89 -5.89
N PRO A 334 -0.10 14.67 -6.93
CA PRO A 334 -0.70 14.49 -8.26
C PRO A 334 -0.31 13.18 -8.95
N ALA A 335 0.93 12.71 -8.74
CA ALA A 335 1.43 11.41 -9.19
C ALA A 335 0.58 10.25 -8.63
N GLN A 336 0.25 10.31 -7.35
CA GLN A 336 -0.54 9.29 -6.66
C GLN A 336 -2.03 9.39 -6.99
N LEU A 337 -2.56 10.62 -7.08
CA LEU A 337 -3.92 10.89 -7.56
C LEU A 337 -4.14 10.36 -8.98
N GLY A 338 -3.15 10.44 -9.87
CA GLY A 338 -3.25 9.88 -11.23
C GLY A 338 -3.41 8.35 -11.23
N SER A 339 -2.62 7.63 -10.43
CA SER A 339 -2.77 6.17 -10.29
C SER A 339 -4.08 5.78 -9.61
N LEU A 340 -4.52 6.55 -8.60
CA LEU A 340 -5.79 6.35 -7.93
C LEU A 340 -6.96 6.62 -8.87
N ALA A 341 -6.88 7.66 -9.70
CA ALA A 341 -7.87 8.00 -10.70
C ALA A 341 -8.00 6.89 -11.76
N ALA A 342 -6.91 6.26 -12.17
CA ALA A 342 -6.96 5.11 -13.08
C ALA A 342 -7.72 3.91 -12.47
N VAL A 343 -7.42 3.58 -11.21
CA VAL A 343 -8.14 2.53 -10.47
C VAL A 343 -9.62 2.90 -10.30
N LEU A 344 -9.90 4.16 -9.96
CA LEU A 344 -11.24 4.71 -9.78
C LEU A 344 -12.07 4.66 -11.07
N VAL A 345 -11.50 5.05 -12.20
CA VAL A 345 -12.19 4.98 -13.49
C VAL A 345 -12.53 3.54 -13.84
N LEU A 346 -11.60 2.61 -13.64
CA LEU A 346 -11.89 1.19 -13.85
C LEU A 346 -13.01 0.70 -12.92
N ASP A 347 -12.91 1.04 -11.65
CA ASP A 347 -13.86 0.65 -10.62
C ASP A 347 -15.29 1.09 -10.97
N LEU A 348 -15.47 2.36 -11.35
CA LEU A 348 -16.76 2.85 -11.85
C LEU A 348 -17.21 2.13 -13.13
N LEU A 349 -16.30 1.85 -14.06
CA LEU A 349 -16.61 1.11 -15.28
C LEU A 349 -17.02 -0.35 -15.02
N ASN A 350 -16.52 -0.97 -13.95
CA ASN A 350 -16.90 -2.32 -13.53
C ASN A 350 -18.36 -2.35 -13.06
N LEU A 351 -18.80 -1.35 -12.29
CA LEU A 351 -20.18 -1.28 -11.76
C LEU A 351 -21.25 -1.28 -12.86
N ARG A 352 -20.97 -0.72 -14.05
CA ARG A 352 -21.91 -0.71 -15.18
C ARG A 352 -22.15 -2.07 -15.82
N LEU A 353 -21.22 -2.99 -15.63
CA LEU A 353 -21.23 -4.30 -16.28
C LEU A 353 -21.83 -5.38 -15.38
N LEU A 354 -22.09 -5.07 -14.12
CA LEU A 354 -22.69 -6.03 -13.20
C LEU A 354 -24.08 -6.45 -13.68
N PRO A 355 -24.45 -7.73 -13.50
CA PRO A 355 -25.80 -8.20 -13.79
C PRO A 355 -26.80 -7.38 -12.96
N ALA A 356 -27.41 -6.39 -13.60
CA ALA A 356 -28.37 -5.53 -12.93
C ALA A 356 -29.66 -6.31 -12.56
N GLY A 357 -29.81 -7.58 -12.91
CA GLY A 357 -31.03 -8.34 -12.59
C GLY A 357 -31.19 -8.70 -11.11
N ASP A 358 -30.09 -9.00 -10.41
CA ASP A 358 -30.18 -9.59 -9.06
C ASP A 358 -30.05 -8.54 -7.94
N PRO A 359 -31.11 -8.32 -7.13
CA PRO A 359 -31.07 -7.39 -6.01
C PRO A 359 -30.07 -7.80 -4.92
N ALA A 360 -29.81 -9.10 -4.72
CA ALA A 360 -28.86 -9.59 -3.72
C ALA A 360 -27.41 -9.26 -4.12
N ALA A 361 -27.04 -9.52 -5.38
CA ALA A 361 -25.74 -9.12 -5.91
C ALA A 361 -25.51 -7.60 -5.84
N ARG A 362 -26.53 -6.79 -6.18
CA ARG A 362 -26.44 -5.32 -6.06
C ARG A 362 -26.21 -4.85 -4.63
N ASP A 363 -26.91 -5.42 -3.66
CA ASP A 363 -26.75 -5.09 -2.24
C ASP A 363 -25.34 -5.46 -1.73
N LEU A 364 -24.87 -6.67 -2.06
CA LEU A 364 -23.53 -7.14 -1.71
C LEU A 364 -22.46 -6.21 -2.27
N VAL A 365 -22.58 -5.84 -3.55
CA VAL A 365 -21.64 -4.95 -4.23
C VAL A 365 -21.68 -3.55 -3.62
N ALA A 366 -22.86 -3.02 -3.26
CA ALA A 366 -22.96 -1.72 -2.60
C ALA A 366 -22.19 -1.67 -1.27
N GLY A 367 -22.25 -2.74 -0.49
CA GLY A 367 -21.47 -2.88 0.75
C GLY A 367 -19.97 -2.91 0.49
N LEU A 368 -19.50 -3.82 -0.37
CA LEU A 368 -18.08 -3.93 -0.72
C LEU A 368 -17.53 -2.62 -1.31
N GLN A 369 -18.32 -1.94 -2.13
CA GLN A 369 -17.93 -0.71 -2.79
C GLN A 369 -17.83 0.48 -1.83
N THR A 370 -18.68 0.51 -0.81
CA THR A 370 -18.57 1.50 0.27
C THR A 370 -17.27 1.30 1.05
N ALA A 371 -16.94 0.05 1.40
CA ALA A 371 -15.68 -0.27 2.06
C ALA A 371 -14.45 0.01 1.19
N LEU A 372 -14.52 -0.32 -0.10
CA LEU A 372 -13.46 -0.01 -1.07
C LEU A 372 -13.24 1.50 -1.20
N THR A 373 -14.31 2.28 -1.28
CA THR A 373 -14.23 3.75 -1.35
C THR A 373 -13.49 4.32 -0.14
N LEU A 374 -13.85 3.90 1.07
CA LEU A 374 -13.18 4.35 2.29
C LEU A 374 -11.74 3.84 2.38
N PHE A 375 -11.46 2.63 1.92
CA PHE A 375 -10.10 2.09 1.86
C PHE A 375 -9.21 2.89 0.90
N LEU A 376 -9.71 3.26 -0.29
CA LEU A 376 -8.99 4.10 -1.25
C LEU A 376 -8.70 5.49 -0.67
N VAL A 377 -9.69 6.10 -0.01
CA VAL A 377 -9.54 7.40 0.66
C VAL A 377 -8.55 7.30 1.81
N SER A 378 -8.57 6.20 2.57
CA SER A 378 -7.61 5.91 3.62
C SER A 378 -6.18 5.81 3.06
N ALA A 379 -5.97 4.98 2.04
CA ALA A 379 -4.66 4.76 1.43
C ALA A 379 -4.06 6.06 0.87
N LEU A 380 -4.91 6.92 0.29
CA LEU A 380 -4.50 8.25 -0.14
C LEU A 380 -4.16 9.14 1.08
N SER A 381 -5.06 9.21 2.06
CA SER A 381 -4.90 10.00 3.28
C SER A 381 -3.63 9.65 4.06
N LEU A 382 -3.26 8.37 4.14
CA LEU A 382 -2.04 7.92 4.79
C LEU A 382 -0.78 8.55 4.17
N ARG A 383 -0.80 8.88 2.88
CA ARG A 383 0.37 9.41 2.16
C ARG A 383 0.59 10.91 2.32
N PHE A 384 -0.47 11.69 2.57
CA PHE A 384 -0.36 13.15 2.68
C PHE A 384 -0.78 13.70 4.06
N ALA A 385 -1.57 12.95 4.82
CA ALA A 385 -2.09 13.34 6.12
C ALA A 385 -1.29 12.79 7.29
N TYR A 386 -0.86 11.53 7.23
CA TYR A 386 0.01 10.96 8.27
C TYR A 386 1.37 11.65 8.37
N PRO A 387 2.14 11.84 7.26
CA PRO A 387 3.45 12.46 7.38
C PRO A 387 3.40 13.97 7.62
N ALA A 388 2.21 14.59 7.64
CA ALA A 388 2.03 16.05 7.71
C ALA A 388 2.86 16.72 8.80
N VAL A 389 2.85 16.17 10.02
CA VAL A 389 3.62 16.72 11.15
C VAL A 389 5.12 16.45 10.96
N SER A 390 5.47 15.27 10.47
CA SER A 390 6.86 14.85 10.27
C SER A 390 7.55 15.66 9.17
N THR A 391 6.82 16.07 8.14
CA THR A 391 7.34 16.89 7.03
C THR A 391 7.72 18.31 7.43
N ASP A 392 7.31 18.78 8.62
CA ASP A 392 7.76 20.07 9.13
C ASP A 392 9.26 20.06 9.44
N GLY A 393 9.86 18.87 9.68
CA GLY A 393 11.29 18.70 9.93
C GLY A 393 11.83 19.70 10.96
N ARG A 394 12.87 20.45 10.56
CA ARG A 394 13.48 21.49 11.40
C ARG A 394 12.58 22.70 11.62
N SER A 395 11.65 22.98 10.71
CA SER A 395 10.70 24.09 10.84
C SER A 395 9.67 23.86 11.95
N ALA A 396 9.56 22.63 12.47
CA ALA A 396 8.74 22.32 13.64
C ALA A 396 9.12 23.19 14.86
N LEU A 397 10.41 23.51 15.04
CA LEU A 397 10.87 24.40 16.11
C LEU A 397 10.26 25.81 15.97
N LEU A 398 10.25 26.36 14.76
CA LEU A 398 9.63 27.66 14.49
C LEU A 398 8.12 27.62 14.70
N LEU A 399 7.45 26.56 14.23
CA LEU A 399 6.01 26.40 14.43
C LEU A 399 5.62 26.36 15.92
N ARG A 400 6.46 25.80 16.79
CA ARG A 400 6.21 25.80 18.24
C ARG A 400 6.36 27.17 18.90
N THR A 401 7.03 28.13 18.27
CA THR A 401 7.10 29.51 18.78
C THR A 401 5.85 30.32 18.46
N LEU A 402 4.95 29.80 17.60
CA LEU A 402 3.68 30.46 17.32
C LEU A 402 2.79 30.45 18.57
N PRO A 403 2.02 31.53 18.84
CA PRO A 403 1.09 31.63 19.96
C PRO A 403 -0.20 30.82 19.68
N LEU A 404 -0.05 29.54 19.39
CA LEU A 404 -1.11 28.61 19.03
C LEU A 404 -0.92 27.30 19.79
N SER A 405 -2.02 26.72 20.27
CA SER A 405 -1.95 25.43 20.95
C SER A 405 -1.64 24.29 19.96
N PRO A 406 -0.96 23.22 20.41
CA PRO A 406 -0.71 22.03 19.59
C PRO A 406 -2.00 21.41 19.00
N ALA A 407 -3.09 21.46 19.76
CA ALA A 407 -4.41 21.03 19.30
C ALA A 407 -4.87 21.85 18.07
N ARG A 408 -4.67 23.17 18.10
CA ARG A 408 -5.04 24.04 16.97
C ARG A 408 -4.16 23.78 15.75
N HIS A 409 -2.89 23.43 15.92
CA HIS A 409 -2.03 23.01 14.82
C HIS A 409 -2.55 21.75 14.12
N LEU A 410 -2.91 20.72 14.90
CA LEU A 410 -3.45 19.48 14.34
C LEU A 410 -4.83 19.68 13.70
N LEU A 411 -5.70 20.50 14.30
CA LEU A 411 -7.03 20.80 13.73
C LEU A 411 -6.94 21.51 12.38
N VAL A 412 -6.04 22.49 12.22
CA VAL A 412 -5.83 23.16 10.93
C VAL A 412 -5.31 22.19 9.88
N ARG A 413 -4.35 21.33 10.26
CA ARG A 413 -3.81 20.29 9.37
C ARG A 413 -4.86 19.29 8.94
N TRP A 414 -5.70 18.86 9.89
CA TRP A 414 -6.83 17.98 9.64
C TRP A 414 -7.83 18.66 8.69
N ALA A 415 -8.27 19.88 8.96
CA ALA A 415 -9.27 20.56 8.13
C ALA A 415 -8.83 20.69 6.65
N VAL A 416 -7.58 21.10 6.41
CA VAL A 416 -7.03 21.24 5.06
C VAL A 416 -6.95 19.90 4.33
N ARG A 417 -6.68 18.81 5.06
CA ARG A 417 -6.49 17.47 4.50
C ARG A 417 -7.76 16.63 4.44
N ALA A 418 -8.73 16.92 5.30
CA ALA A 418 -10.03 16.30 5.33
C ALA A 418 -10.89 16.75 4.14
N PHE A 419 -10.75 18.01 3.70
CA PHE A 419 -11.48 18.53 2.55
C PHE A 419 -11.31 17.66 1.28
N PRO A 420 -10.09 17.46 0.72
CA PRO A 420 -9.93 16.64 -0.48
C PRO A 420 -10.32 15.17 -0.25
N SER A 421 -10.10 14.61 0.94
CA SER A 421 -10.50 13.24 1.27
C SER A 421 -12.01 13.06 1.30
N ALA A 422 -12.75 13.96 1.95
CA ALA A 422 -14.20 13.92 2.04
C ALA A 422 -14.85 14.18 0.68
N THR A 423 -14.34 15.15 -0.09
CA THR A 423 -14.81 15.40 -1.46
C THR A 423 -14.64 14.16 -2.33
N LEU A 424 -13.48 13.50 -2.28
CA LEU A 424 -13.22 12.28 -3.04
C LEU A 424 -14.13 11.13 -2.60
N ALA A 425 -14.29 10.91 -1.29
CA ALA A 425 -15.15 9.86 -0.73
C ALA A 425 -16.60 10.02 -1.17
N VAL A 426 -17.15 11.24 -1.05
CA VAL A 426 -18.52 11.54 -1.45
C VAL A 426 -18.68 11.43 -2.95
N PHE A 427 -17.75 11.96 -3.75
CA PHE A 427 -17.79 11.84 -5.21
C PHE A 427 -17.85 10.37 -5.66
N LEU A 428 -16.97 9.53 -5.08
CA LEU A 428 -16.92 8.09 -5.34
C LEU A 428 -18.23 7.38 -4.96
N SER A 429 -18.77 7.70 -3.78
CA SER A 429 -19.99 7.10 -3.28
C SER A 429 -21.22 7.52 -4.10
N VAL A 430 -21.30 8.78 -4.54
CA VAL A 430 -22.33 9.26 -5.48
C VAL A 430 -22.22 8.55 -6.82
N ALA A 431 -21.02 8.50 -7.41
CA ALA A 431 -20.80 7.84 -8.70
C ALA A 431 -21.13 6.34 -8.64
N THR A 432 -20.84 5.69 -7.52
CA THR A 432 -21.23 4.30 -7.23
C THR A 432 -22.75 4.17 -7.13
N ALA A 433 -23.38 5.02 -6.31
CA ALA A 433 -24.81 4.95 -6.05
C ALA A 433 -25.65 5.16 -7.31
N LEU A 434 -25.24 6.10 -8.17
CA LEU A 434 -25.90 6.35 -9.46
C LEU A 434 -25.77 5.16 -10.41
N GLN A 435 -24.65 4.44 -10.40
CA GLN A 435 -24.43 3.31 -11.30
C GLN A 435 -25.11 2.02 -10.83
N LEU A 436 -25.21 1.82 -9.52
CA LEU A 436 -25.91 0.69 -8.92
C LEU A 436 -27.43 0.91 -8.77
N GLY A 437 -27.91 2.14 -9.00
CA GLY A 437 -29.31 2.50 -8.77
C GLY A 437 -29.71 2.36 -7.31
N LEU A 438 -28.85 2.80 -6.38
CA LEU A 438 -29.12 2.69 -4.94
C LEU A 438 -30.20 3.68 -4.51
N GLU A 439 -31.19 3.18 -3.77
CA GLU A 439 -32.30 3.98 -3.27
C GLU A 439 -32.49 3.79 -1.74
N GLY A 440 -33.23 4.73 -1.13
CA GLY A 440 -33.69 4.62 0.25
C GLY A 440 -32.59 4.58 1.33
N PRO A 441 -32.60 3.59 2.26
CA PRO A 441 -31.66 3.55 3.38
C PRO A 441 -30.22 3.23 2.96
N ALA A 442 -30.01 2.38 1.95
CA ALA A 442 -28.68 2.01 1.48
C ALA A 442 -27.92 3.22 0.89
N LEU A 443 -28.62 4.06 0.12
CA LEU A 443 -28.08 5.32 -0.40
C LEU A 443 -27.67 6.29 0.73
N ARG A 444 -28.55 6.47 1.72
CA ARG A 444 -28.27 7.37 2.86
C ARG A 444 -27.10 6.86 3.70
N ALA A 445 -27.02 5.55 3.91
CA ALA A 445 -25.90 4.90 4.60
C ALA A 445 -24.60 5.07 3.81
N SER A 446 -24.56 4.74 2.51
CA SER A 446 -23.33 4.83 1.72
C SER A 446 -22.78 6.26 1.62
N LEU A 447 -23.65 7.27 1.45
CA LEU A 447 -23.25 8.67 1.40
C LEU A 447 -22.82 9.20 2.78
N GLY A 448 -23.55 8.83 3.84
CA GLY A 448 -23.22 9.22 5.21
C GLY A 448 -21.88 8.63 5.67
N LEU A 449 -21.66 7.34 5.40
CA LEU A 449 -20.41 6.64 5.68
C LEU A 449 -19.25 7.24 4.86
N ALA A 450 -19.47 7.59 3.60
CA ALA A 450 -18.46 8.24 2.76
C ALA A 450 -18.05 9.61 3.31
N LEU A 451 -19.00 10.46 3.69
CA LEU A 451 -18.71 11.78 4.27
C LEU A 451 -17.98 11.64 5.60
N LEU A 452 -18.53 10.85 6.54
CA LEU A 452 -17.98 10.72 7.89
C LEU A 452 -16.64 9.99 7.88
N GLY A 453 -16.49 8.94 7.08
CA GLY A 453 -15.23 8.25 6.88
C GLY A 453 -14.18 9.14 6.20
N GLY A 454 -14.59 9.94 5.22
CA GLY A 454 -13.74 10.94 4.58
C GLY A 454 -13.22 12.03 5.52
N LEU A 455 -13.92 12.30 6.63
CA LEU A 455 -13.48 13.19 7.70
C LEU A 455 -12.66 12.46 8.78
N ALA A 456 -13.07 11.24 9.15
CA ALA A 456 -12.47 10.45 10.23
C ALA A 456 -11.10 9.86 9.86
N LEU A 457 -10.92 9.37 8.63
CA LEU A 457 -9.66 8.76 8.19
C LEU A 457 -8.49 9.78 8.19
N PRO A 458 -8.64 11.01 7.68
CA PRO A 458 -7.61 12.04 7.83
C PRO A 458 -7.38 12.46 9.29
N ALA A 459 -8.40 12.45 10.15
CA ALA A 459 -8.23 12.74 11.57
C ALA A 459 -7.36 11.68 12.26
N LEU A 460 -7.66 10.41 12.00
CA LEU A 460 -6.87 9.26 12.46
C LEU A 460 -5.41 9.40 12.01
N HIS A 461 -5.18 9.69 10.73
CA HIS A 461 -3.83 9.82 10.17
C HIS A 461 -3.05 11.03 10.72
N VAL A 462 -3.67 12.23 10.75
CA VAL A 462 -3.02 13.43 11.30
C VAL A 462 -2.75 13.26 12.81
N GLY A 463 -3.70 12.67 13.54
CA GLY A 463 -3.56 12.41 14.97
C GLY A 463 -2.44 11.44 15.29
N LEU A 464 -2.40 10.28 14.62
CA LEU A 464 -1.31 9.30 14.79
C LEU A 464 0.03 9.82 14.29
N GLY A 465 0.04 10.60 13.20
CA GLY A 465 1.24 11.28 12.70
C GLY A 465 1.79 12.34 13.67
N GLY A 466 0.91 12.97 14.47
CA GLY A 466 1.30 13.85 15.58
C GLY A 466 1.68 13.10 16.85
N LEU A 467 1.15 11.89 17.07
CA LEU A 467 1.51 11.02 18.19
C LEU A 467 2.91 10.41 17.99
N PHE A 468 3.25 10.05 16.76
CA PHE A 468 4.52 9.41 16.36
C PHE A 468 5.28 10.23 15.29
N PRO A 469 5.68 11.48 15.57
CA PRO A 469 6.33 12.34 14.59
C PRO A 469 7.78 11.88 14.33
N ARG A 470 8.20 11.90 13.07
CA ARG A 470 9.55 11.56 12.61
C ARG A 470 10.16 12.68 11.78
N TYR A 471 10.66 13.71 12.47
CA TYR A 471 11.21 14.91 11.83
C TYR A 471 12.51 14.69 11.05
N GLY A 472 13.26 13.62 11.35
CA GLY A 472 14.51 13.26 10.67
C GLY A 472 14.36 12.33 9.47
N ALA A 473 13.12 11.99 9.07
CA ALA A 473 12.90 11.06 7.98
C ALA A 473 13.19 11.69 6.61
N SER A 474 13.99 11.01 5.79
CA SER A 474 14.45 11.52 4.49
C SER A 474 13.38 11.63 3.42
N ASN A 475 12.22 10.97 3.58
CA ASN A 475 11.07 11.19 2.70
C ASN A 475 9.71 10.91 3.38
N PRO A 476 8.60 11.57 2.95
CA PRO A 476 7.26 11.36 3.52
C PRO A 476 6.75 9.93 3.41
N VAL A 477 7.15 9.21 2.34
CA VAL A 477 6.75 7.82 2.11
C VAL A 477 7.31 6.89 3.19
N SER A 478 8.56 7.11 3.62
CA SER A 478 9.21 6.34 4.67
C SER A 478 8.62 6.60 6.06
N VAL A 479 8.05 7.79 6.26
CA VAL A 479 7.27 8.11 7.47
C VAL A 479 5.97 7.30 7.48
N ALA A 480 5.23 7.29 6.37
CA ALA A 480 3.99 6.53 6.22
C ALA A 480 4.20 5.00 6.30
N LEU A 481 5.36 4.50 5.89
CA LEU A 481 5.74 3.08 6.03
C LEU A 481 6.46 2.76 7.35
N GLY A 482 6.61 3.75 8.24
CA GLY A 482 7.13 3.53 9.58
C GLY A 482 6.14 2.75 10.46
N PRO A 483 6.56 2.27 11.65
CA PRO A 483 5.71 1.56 12.60
C PRO A 483 4.37 2.27 12.88
N GLY A 484 4.39 3.55 13.24
CA GLY A 484 3.14 4.29 13.48
C GLY A 484 2.24 4.42 12.24
N GLY A 485 2.83 4.45 11.05
CA GLY A 485 2.09 4.48 9.78
C GLY A 485 1.48 3.13 9.42
N LEU A 486 2.16 2.02 9.73
CA LEU A 486 1.60 0.67 9.64
C LEU A 486 0.44 0.47 10.63
N PHE A 487 0.58 0.98 11.85
CA PHE A 487 -0.52 0.97 12.83
C PHE A 487 -1.72 1.78 12.33
N ALA A 488 -1.47 2.96 11.78
CA ALA A 488 -2.49 3.81 11.16
C ALA A 488 -3.18 3.11 9.97
N LEU A 489 -2.41 2.41 9.13
CA LEU A 489 -2.93 1.62 8.02
C LEU A 489 -3.87 0.50 8.51
N ALA A 490 -3.48 -0.24 9.55
CA ALA A 490 -4.31 -1.32 10.09
C ALA A 490 -5.65 -0.80 10.64
N LEU A 491 -5.64 0.25 11.47
CA LEU A 491 -6.85 0.85 12.03
C LEU A 491 -7.77 1.43 10.95
N SER A 492 -7.20 2.16 10.00
CA SER A 492 -7.95 2.81 8.93
C SER A 492 -8.54 1.80 7.93
N THR A 493 -7.83 0.70 7.66
CA THR A 493 -8.34 -0.43 6.86
C THR A 493 -9.47 -1.13 7.59
N GLY A 494 -9.32 -1.40 8.89
CA GLY A 494 -10.39 -1.98 9.72
C GLY A 494 -11.65 -1.13 9.74
N LEU A 495 -11.51 0.20 9.93
CA LEU A 495 -12.64 1.13 9.88
C LEU A 495 -13.33 1.15 8.51
N SER A 496 -12.56 1.05 7.42
CA SER A 496 -13.08 0.98 6.06
C SER A 496 -13.86 -0.31 5.82
N LEU A 497 -13.30 -1.46 6.19
CA LEU A 497 -13.96 -2.77 6.06
C LEU A 497 -15.23 -2.88 6.91
N ALA A 498 -15.22 -2.32 8.12
CA ALA A 498 -16.39 -2.30 9.01
C ALA A 498 -17.59 -1.55 8.42
N SER A 499 -17.41 -0.73 7.37
CA SER A 499 -18.52 -0.05 6.68
C SER A 499 -19.34 -0.95 5.75
N ALA A 500 -18.75 -2.05 5.23
CA ALA A 500 -19.44 -2.95 4.30
C ALA A 500 -20.73 -3.56 4.86
N PRO A 501 -20.74 -4.18 6.06
CA PRO A 501 -21.96 -4.75 6.64
C PRO A 501 -22.99 -3.70 7.07
N VAL A 502 -22.60 -2.42 7.21
CA VAL A 502 -23.55 -1.34 7.54
C VAL A 502 -24.47 -1.08 6.35
N VAL A 503 -23.96 -1.21 5.13
CA VAL A 503 -24.72 -0.98 3.90
C VAL A 503 -25.40 -2.26 3.41
N SER A 504 -24.66 -3.37 3.32
CA SER A 504 -25.16 -4.61 2.72
C SER A 504 -25.83 -5.54 3.74
N ARG A 505 -27.04 -6.00 3.42
CA ARG A 505 -27.75 -7.08 4.12
C ARG A 505 -27.12 -8.44 3.86
N GLU A 506 -26.70 -8.72 2.63
CA GLU A 506 -26.11 -10.02 2.28
C GLU A 506 -24.77 -10.26 3.00
N LEU A 507 -23.94 -9.22 3.12
CA LEU A 507 -22.72 -9.30 3.95
C LEU A 507 -23.00 -9.53 5.43
N ARG A 508 -24.11 -9.01 5.96
CA ARG A 508 -24.53 -9.27 7.35
C ARG A 508 -24.89 -10.73 7.56
N LYS A 509 -25.70 -11.31 6.66
CA LYS A 509 -26.03 -12.73 6.70
C LYS A 509 -24.79 -13.61 6.62
N LEU A 510 -23.82 -13.25 5.77
CA LEU A 510 -22.53 -13.95 5.68
C LEU A 510 -21.72 -13.84 6.97
N LEU A 511 -21.66 -12.65 7.58
CA LEU A 511 -21.00 -12.45 8.87
C LEU A 511 -21.66 -13.24 9.99
N GLU A 512 -23.00 -13.29 10.03
CA GLU A 512 -23.75 -14.11 10.99
C GLU A 512 -23.47 -15.60 10.80
N ALA A 513 -23.44 -16.08 9.55
CA ALA A 513 -23.15 -17.48 9.24
C ALA A 513 -21.71 -17.89 9.57
N VAL A 514 -20.74 -16.96 9.44
CA VAL A 514 -19.31 -17.24 9.66
C VAL A 514 -18.89 -17.02 11.11
N ALA A 515 -19.34 -15.93 11.73
CA ALA A 515 -18.91 -15.52 13.07
C ALA A 515 -19.86 -15.96 14.18
N GLY A 516 -21.07 -16.41 13.86
CA GLY A 516 -22.12 -16.73 14.85
C GLY A 516 -22.59 -15.51 15.66
N LEU A 517 -22.17 -14.31 15.25
CA LEU A 517 -22.51 -13.06 15.92
C LEU A 517 -23.85 -12.57 15.36
N GLY A 518 -24.94 -12.81 16.10
CA GLY A 518 -26.25 -12.23 15.79
C GLY A 518 -26.22 -10.71 15.94
N SER A 519 -25.78 -9.99 14.91
CA SER A 519 -25.74 -8.53 14.93
C SER A 519 -27.11 -7.97 14.55
N THR A 520 -27.82 -7.42 15.54
CA THR A 520 -29.07 -6.70 15.27
C THR A 520 -28.77 -5.45 14.44
N GLU A 521 -29.40 -5.34 13.26
CA GLU A 521 -29.25 -4.26 12.27
C GLU A 521 -29.22 -2.84 12.88
N ALA A 522 -29.93 -2.64 14.00
CA ALA A 522 -29.99 -1.38 14.73
C ALA A 522 -28.65 -0.88 15.29
N TRP A 523 -27.71 -1.78 15.63
CA TRP A 523 -26.45 -1.39 16.30
C TRP A 523 -25.27 -1.17 15.36
N LEU A 524 -25.36 -1.59 14.10
CA LEU A 524 -24.21 -1.54 13.18
C LEU A 524 -23.84 -0.11 12.76
N LEU A 525 -24.83 0.71 12.42
CA LEU A 525 -24.58 2.12 12.12
C LEU A 525 -24.04 2.90 13.33
N PRO A 526 -24.68 2.87 14.52
CA PRO A 526 -24.16 3.60 15.68
C PRO A 526 -22.81 3.07 16.17
N SER A 527 -22.55 1.76 16.09
CA SER A 527 -21.22 1.21 16.43
C SER A 527 -20.15 1.68 15.44
N TRP A 528 -20.44 1.68 14.14
CA TRP A 528 -19.51 2.24 13.15
C TRP A 528 -19.28 3.74 13.37
N LEU A 529 -20.32 4.51 13.69
CA LEU A 529 -20.20 5.94 14.01
C LEU A 529 -19.34 6.17 15.26
N ALA A 530 -19.53 5.37 16.31
CA ALA A 530 -18.71 5.43 17.52
C ALA A 530 -17.25 5.07 17.22
N LEU A 531 -17.01 4.05 16.39
CA LEU A 531 -15.67 3.68 15.93
C LEU A 531 -15.02 4.78 15.11
N ALA A 532 -15.75 5.40 14.18
CA ALA A 532 -15.25 6.51 13.36
C ALA A 532 -14.90 7.73 14.21
N LEU A 533 -15.77 8.08 15.17
CA LEU A 533 -15.59 9.22 16.06
C LEU A 533 -14.44 8.98 17.05
N GLY A 534 -14.34 7.77 17.61
CA GLY A 534 -13.23 7.34 18.45
C GLY A 534 -11.90 7.35 17.69
N SER A 535 -11.89 6.83 16.46
CA SER A 535 -10.72 6.82 15.58
C SER A 535 -10.30 8.22 15.13
N ALA A 536 -11.21 9.18 15.11
CA ALA A 536 -10.90 10.58 14.80
C ALA A 536 -10.39 11.34 16.03
N LEU A 537 -11.14 11.31 17.13
CA LEU A 537 -10.89 12.15 18.30
C LEU A 537 -9.73 11.65 19.16
N LEU A 538 -9.64 10.35 19.43
CA LEU A 538 -8.60 9.82 20.32
C LEU A 538 -7.19 10.11 19.77
N PRO A 539 -6.86 9.84 18.50
CA PRO A 539 -5.54 10.14 17.97
C PRO A 539 -5.25 11.63 17.91
N LEU A 540 -6.22 12.48 17.59
CA LEU A 540 -6.03 13.94 17.59
C LEU A 540 -5.74 14.48 19.00
N LEU A 541 -6.47 14.02 20.01
CA LEU A 541 -6.26 14.41 21.40
C LEU A 541 -4.92 13.91 21.94
N LEU A 542 -4.58 12.64 21.69
CA LEU A 542 -3.31 12.04 22.08
C LEU A 542 -2.14 12.71 21.36
N GLY A 543 -2.26 12.98 20.06
CA GLY A 543 -1.28 13.71 19.27
C GLY A 543 -1.08 15.14 19.79
N ALA A 544 -2.15 15.86 20.12
CA ALA A 544 -2.06 17.22 20.66
C ALA A 544 -1.35 17.25 22.02
N ARG A 545 -1.69 16.31 22.92
CA ARG A 545 -1.01 16.16 24.23
C ARG A 545 0.46 15.79 24.05
N SER A 546 0.74 14.86 23.14
CA SER A 546 2.09 14.39 22.81
C SER A 546 2.99 15.54 22.36
N LEU A 547 2.52 16.35 21.40
CA LEU A 547 3.24 17.51 20.84
C LEU A 547 3.42 18.65 21.84
N GLY A 548 2.51 18.80 22.80
CA GLY A 548 2.65 19.76 23.90
C GLY A 548 3.75 19.38 24.89
N ALA A 549 3.91 18.08 25.18
CA ALA A 549 4.84 17.59 26.19
C ALA A 549 6.23 17.19 25.68
N SER A 550 6.41 17.01 24.36
CA SER A 550 7.67 16.48 23.80
C SER A 550 8.60 17.54 23.25
N ASP A 551 9.89 17.41 23.49
CA ASP A 551 10.89 18.16 22.75
C ASP A 551 11.03 17.66 21.32
N VAL A 552 11.31 18.58 20.39
CA VAL A 552 11.65 18.26 19.02
C VAL A 552 13.04 17.63 19.03
N HIS A 553 13.10 16.32 19.21
CA HIS A 553 14.33 15.57 19.02
C HIS A 553 14.58 15.49 17.51
N ALA A 554 15.48 16.32 17.02
CA ALA A 554 16.19 16.01 15.80
C ALA A 554 17.14 14.86 16.16
N ASP A 555 16.76 13.62 15.83
CA ASP A 555 17.72 12.51 15.86
C ASP A 555 18.97 12.98 15.12
N ARG A 556 20.10 12.95 15.83
CA ARG A 556 21.42 13.35 15.34
C ARG A 556 21.94 12.40 14.27
#